data_AF-A0A1F5J9Q7-F1
#
_entry.id   AF-A0A1F5J9Q7-F1
#
_cell.length_a   1.000
_cell.length_b   1.000
_cell.length_c   1.000
_cell.angle_alpha   90.00
_cell.angle_beta   90.00
_cell.angle_gamma   90.00
#
_symmetry.space_group_name_H-M   'P 1'
#
loop_
_entity.id
_entity.type
_entity.pdbx_description
1 polymer ?
#
loop_
_entity_poly.entity_id
_entity_poly.type
_entity_poly.pdbx_seq_one_letter_code
_entity_poly.pdbx_strand_id
1 'polypeptide(L)'
;MVKIYLDASDIRLFIKDNKILVRKKITKDEARPYQDIVAEDDLHVIAGAKLTKSDYLITLDKKHLLKEEVRRLVKPLKIVNPEQYLKGLV
;
A
#
# COMPACT_ATOMS: atom_id res chain seq x y z
N MET A 1 3.94 0.58 -28.56
CA MET A 1 3.56 1.33 -27.34
C MET A 1 2.10 1.72 -27.50
N VAL A 2 1.17 1.06 -26.80
CA VAL A 2 -0.26 1.39 -26.88
C VAL A 2 -0.49 2.67 -26.10
N LYS A 3 -0.99 3.72 -26.75
CA LYS A 3 -1.44 4.93 -26.06
C LYS A 3 -2.87 4.68 -25.59
N ILE A 4 -3.03 4.52 -24.29
CA ILE A 4 -4.33 4.44 -23.64
C ILE A 4 -4.77 5.87 -23.33
N TYR A 5 -5.84 6.31 -23.96
CA TYR A 5 -6.51 7.57 -23.64
C TYR A 5 -7.69 7.22 -22.73
N LEU A 6 -7.49 7.40 -21.42
CA LEU A 6 -8.53 7.19 -20.41
C LEU A 6 -9.07 8.56 -20.00
N ASP A 7 -10.39 8.74 -20.07
CA ASP A 7 -11.02 9.90 -19.48
C ASP A 7 -11.24 9.67 -17.97
N ALA A 8 -11.54 10.75 -17.23
CA ALA A 8 -11.75 10.66 -15.79
C ALA A 8 -12.99 9.81 -15.42
N SER A 9 -13.96 9.69 -16.32
CA SER A 9 -15.17 8.88 -16.16
C SER A 9 -14.85 7.39 -16.30
N ASP A 10 -14.00 7.01 -17.26
CA ASP A 10 -13.51 5.64 -17.43
C ASP A 10 -12.80 5.15 -16.17
N ILE A 11 -11.96 6.00 -15.57
CA ILE A 11 -11.25 5.68 -14.31
C ILE A 11 -12.27 5.47 -13.18
N ARG A 12 -13.28 6.34 -13.06
CA ARG A 12 -14.33 6.22 -12.04
C ARG A 12 -15.15 4.94 -12.20
N LEU A 13 -15.52 4.59 -13.43
CA LEU A 13 -16.23 3.36 -13.75
C LEU A 13 -15.36 2.15 -13.41
N PHE A 14 -14.09 2.14 -13.82
CA PHE A 14 -13.16 1.06 -13.51
C PHE A 14 -13.00 0.84 -11.99
N ILE A 15 -12.86 1.92 -11.22
CA ILE A 15 -12.78 1.84 -9.74
C ILE A 15 -14.04 1.20 -9.16
N LYS A 16 -15.22 1.66 -9.62
CA LYS A 16 -16.53 1.17 -9.15
C LYS A 16 -16.71 -0.31 -9.48
N ASP A 17 -16.43 -0.70 -10.71
CA ASP A 17 -16.69 -2.05 -11.23
C ASP A 17 -15.74 -3.09 -10.63
N ASN A 18 -14.51 -2.69 -10.29
CA ASN A 18 -13.48 -3.56 -9.73
C ASN A 18 -13.39 -3.51 -8.19
N LYS A 19 -14.36 -2.87 -7.51
CA LYS A 19 -14.40 -2.75 -6.04
C LYS A 19 -13.10 -2.16 -5.45
N ILE A 20 -12.48 -1.24 -6.16
CA ILE A 20 -11.26 -0.59 -5.72
C ILE A 20 -11.62 0.47 -4.69
N LEU A 21 -11.05 0.37 -3.48
CA LEU A 21 -11.20 1.40 -2.47
C LEU A 21 -10.20 2.52 -2.73
N VAL A 22 -10.71 3.72 -3.03
CA VAL A 22 -9.89 4.92 -3.14
C VAL A 22 -10.08 5.77 -1.88
N ARG A 23 -8.97 6.09 -1.21
CA ARG A 23 -8.98 6.97 -0.05
C ARG A 23 -8.42 8.35 -0.38
N LYS A 24 -8.76 9.32 0.46
CA LYS A 24 -8.09 10.63 0.45
C LYS A 24 -6.62 10.48 0.84
N LYS A 25 -5.80 11.43 0.39
CA LYS A 25 -4.38 11.54 0.72
C LYS A 25 -4.17 11.46 2.24
N ILE A 26 -3.13 10.75 2.66
CA ILE A 26 -2.72 10.68 4.07
C ILE A 26 -2.24 12.06 4.51
N THR A 27 -2.78 12.55 5.61
CA THR A 27 -2.30 13.76 6.28
C THR A 27 -1.05 13.48 7.09
N LYS A 28 -0.27 14.51 7.42
CA LYS A 28 0.93 14.34 8.27
C LYS A 28 0.57 13.75 9.64
N ASP A 29 -0.55 14.17 10.22
CA ASP A 29 -1.01 13.68 11.52
C ASP A 29 -1.41 12.20 11.47
N GLU A 30 -2.00 11.74 10.38
CA GLU A 30 -2.28 10.30 10.16
C GLU A 30 -1.01 9.47 9.95
N ALA A 31 0.04 10.05 9.38
CA ALA A 31 1.31 9.37 9.11
C ALA A 31 2.25 9.34 10.33
N ARG A 32 2.14 10.35 11.20
CA ARG A 32 3.00 10.56 12.37
C ARG A 32 3.17 9.32 13.29
N PRO A 33 2.13 8.51 13.58
CA PRO A 33 2.28 7.33 14.43
C PRO A 33 3.26 6.27 13.90
N TYR A 34 3.63 6.35 12.61
CA TYR A 34 4.48 5.37 11.95
C TYR A 34 5.92 5.88 11.74
N GLN A 35 6.24 7.11 12.18
CA GLN A 35 7.51 7.80 11.91
C GLN A 35 8.77 7.02 12.31
N ASP A 36 8.66 6.16 13.33
CA ASP A 36 9.77 5.36 13.85
C ASP A 36 9.89 3.98 13.18
N ILE A 37 9.03 3.68 12.20
CA ILE A 37 8.96 2.36 11.55
C ILE A 37 9.69 2.38 10.19
N VAL A 38 9.49 3.43 9.39
CA VAL A 38 10.06 3.57 8.03
C VAL A 38 10.52 5.01 7.79
N ALA A 39 11.25 5.23 6.69
CA ALA A 39 11.64 6.57 6.27
C ALA A 39 10.41 7.47 6.03
N GLU A 40 10.58 8.79 6.17
CA GLU A 40 9.50 9.79 6.09
C GLU A 40 8.68 9.64 4.80
N ASP A 41 9.36 9.39 3.68
CA ASP A 41 8.75 9.23 2.36
C ASP A 41 7.82 8.01 2.29
N ASP A 42 8.04 6.96 3.09
CA ASP A 42 7.26 5.71 3.06
C ASP A 42 6.14 5.65 4.09
N LEU A 43 6.07 6.62 5.01
CA LEU A 43 5.10 6.63 6.11
C LEU A 43 3.65 6.57 5.62
N HIS A 44 3.37 7.31 4.55
CA HIS A 44 2.04 7.37 3.97
C HIS A 44 1.57 6.00 3.41
N VAL A 45 2.49 5.14 2.98
CA VAL A 45 2.16 3.81 2.47
C VAL A 45 1.70 2.90 3.61
N ILE A 46 2.46 2.88 4.72
CA ILE A 46 2.11 2.10 5.92
C ILE A 46 0.82 2.61 6.55
N ALA A 47 0.72 3.93 6.74
CA ALA A 47 -0.49 4.57 7.26
C ALA A 47 -1.71 4.27 6.38
N GLY A 48 -1.52 4.35 5.06
CA GLY A 48 -2.53 3.99 4.07
C GLY A 48 -3.11 2.62 4.32
N ALA A 49 -2.26 1.59 4.31
CA ALA A 49 -2.66 0.20 4.49
C ALA A 49 -3.32 -0.06 5.86
N LYS A 50 -2.78 0.51 6.94
CA LYS A 50 -3.32 0.34 8.30
C LYS A 50 -4.71 0.96 8.47
N LEU A 51 -4.88 2.19 8.01
CA LEU A 51 -6.13 2.93 8.13
C LEU A 51 -7.24 2.37 7.21
N THR A 52 -6.87 1.76 6.08
CA THR A 52 -7.82 1.00 5.24
C THR A 52 -8.07 -0.42 5.74
N LYS A 53 -7.44 -0.82 6.86
CA LYS A 53 -7.53 -2.16 7.45
C LYS A 53 -7.16 -3.28 6.46
N SER A 54 -6.16 -3.01 5.61
CA SER A 54 -5.67 -4.00 4.67
C SER A 54 -4.95 -5.13 5.40
N ASP A 55 -5.18 -6.37 4.97
CA ASP A 55 -4.44 -7.53 5.47
C ASP A 55 -3.01 -7.59 4.91
N TYR A 56 -2.85 -7.15 3.67
CA TYR A 56 -1.59 -7.22 2.91
C TYR A 56 -1.17 -5.85 2.37
N LEU A 57 0.13 -5.59 2.41
CA LEU A 57 0.80 -4.56 1.63
C LEU A 57 1.75 -5.25 0.66
N ILE A 58 1.40 -5.23 -0.62
CA ILE A 58 2.19 -5.87 -1.69
C ILE A 58 3.12 -4.82 -2.29
N THR A 59 4.43 -5.04 -2.24
CA THR A 59 5.43 -4.08 -2.72
C THR A 59 6.67 -4.75 -3.28
N LEU A 60 7.35 -4.09 -4.23
CA LEU A 60 8.67 -4.49 -4.73
C LEU A 60 9.82 -3.78 -3.99
N ASP A 61 9.51 -2.88 -3.06
CA ASP A 61 10.53 -2.15 -2.31
C ASP A 61 11.23 -3.03 -1.27
N LYS A 62 12.38 -3.57 -1.69
CA LYS A 62 13.25 -4.41 -0.86
C LYS A 62 14.05 -3.63 0.17
N LYS A 63 14.24 -2.32 -0.01
CA LYS A 63 15.17 -1.52 0.78
C LYS A 63 14.50 -0.87 1.98
N HIS A 64 13.25 -0.46 1.84
CA HIS A 64 12.57 0.31 2.88
C HIS A 64 11.40 -0.47 3.51
N LEU A 65 10.58 -1.16 2.71
CA LEU A 65 9.34 -1.77 3.20
C LEU A 65 9.44 -3.26 3.50
N LEU A 66 10.16 -4.06 2.68
CA LEU A 66 10.26 -5.51 2.87
C LEU A 66 11.28 -5.95 3.93
N LYS A 67 11.86 -5.00 4.68
CA LYS A 67 12.78 -5.32 5.77
C LYS A 67 12.07 -6.04 6.91
N GLU A 68 12.74 -7.02 7.50
CA GLU A 68 12.19 -7.83 8.60
C GLU A 68 11.90 -7.01 9.88
N GLU A 69 12.61 -5.91 10.10
CA GLU A 69 12.30 -4.96 11.19
C GLU A 69 10.93 -4.32 11.00
N VAL A 70 10.66 -3.80 9.80
CA VAL A 70 9.40 -3.15 9.42
C VAL A 70 8.25 -4.15 9.51
N ARG A 71 8.40 -5.33 8.91
CA ARG A 71 7.41 -6.41 8.93
C ARG A 71 6.96 -6.79 10.34
N ARG A 72 7.89 -6.79 11.30
CA ARG A 72 7.58 -7.08 12.71
C ARG A 72 6.81 -5.95 13.38
N LEU A 73 7.21 -4.70 13.15
CA LEU A 73 6.61 -3.51 13.75
C LEU A 73 5.19 -3.24 13.23
N VAL A 74 4.90 -3.60 11.97
CA VAL A 74 3.60 -3.32 11.36
C VAL A 74 2.56 -4.42 11.56
N LYS A 75 2.80 -5.47 12.36
CA LYS A 75 1.78 -6.50 12.62
C LYS A 75 0.44 -5.88 13.09
N PRO A 76 -0.73 -6.42 12.68
CA PRO A 76 -0.92 -7.64 11.88
C PRO A 76 -0.80 -7.47 10.36
N LEU A 77 -0.43 -6.28 9.84
CA LEU A 77 -0.29 -6.05 8.39
C LEU A 77 0.85 -6.91 7.83
N LYS A 78 0.58 -7.69 6.78
CA LYS A 78 1.58 -8.53 6.10
C LYS A 78 2.20 -7.77 4.93
N ILE A 79 3.48 -7.40 5.03
CA ILE A 79 4.21 -6.78 3.92
C ILE A 79 4.94 -7.85 3.10
N VAL A 80 4.54 -8.02 1.84
CA VAL A 80 4.95 -9.15 1.00
C VAL A 80 5.34 -8.65 -0.39
N ASN A 81 6.21 -9.38 -1.07
CA ASN A 81 6.44 -9.10 -2.49
C ASN A 81 5.37 -9.79 -3.37
N PRO A 82 5.20 -9.39 -4.64
CA PRO A 82 4.20 -10.00 -5.52
C PRO A 82 4.35 -11.51 -5.70
N GLU A 83 5.59 -12.00 -5.79
CA GLU A 83 5.86 -13.44 -5.93
C GLU A 83 5.38 -14.22 -4.70
N GLN A 84 5.67 -13.74 -3.50
CA GLN A 84 5.23 -14.33 -2.23
C GLN A 84 3.70 -14.37 -2.14
N TYR A 85 3.04 -13.28 -2.53
CA TYR A 85 1.58 -13.21 -2.52
C TYR A 85 0.96 -14.19 -3.52
N LEU A 86 1.44 -14.19 -4.77
CA LEU A 86 0.92 -15.06 -5.83
C LEU A 86 1.16 -16.55 -5.57
N LYS A 87 2.26 -16.90 -4.90
CA LYS A 87 2.58 -18.28 -4.51
C LYS A 87 1.97 -18.71 -3.17
N GLY A 88 1.24 -17.84 -2.47
CA GLY A 88 0.63 -18.15 -1.17
C GLY A 88 1.64 -18.40 -0.04
N LEU A 89 2.84 -17.82 -0.10
CA LEU A 89 3.95 -18.06 0.83
C LEU A 89 3.91 -17.15 2.08
N VAL A 90 2.72 -16.83 2.61
CA VAL A 90 2.48 -15.67 3.50
C VAL A 90 1.54 -15.91 4.68
#